data_AF-A0A1G6AZK0-F1
#
_entry.id   AF-A0A1G6AZK0-F1
#
_cell.length_a   1.000
_cell.length_b   1.000
_cell.length_c   1.000
_cell.angle_alpha   90.00
_cell.angle_beta   90.00
_cell.angle_gamma   90.00
#
_symmetry.space_group_name_H-M   'P 1'
#
loop_
_entity.id
_entity.type
_entity.pdbx_description
1 polymer ?
#
loop_
_entity_poly.entity_id
_entity_poly.type
_entity_poly.pdbx_seq_one_letter_code
_entity_poly.pdbx_strand_id
1 'polypeptide(L)'
;MSIEWKYKIDLKDKKVFSEIEKERKIKIPEDLKKIIIEGNAATPNNYKVMMGSDERVVGAILSFNKDDKDVDTVFTALEVVTDKDLLPFGIDSFGNYFCYDLSKEKVVFWDHETGESYHSEYGIDEFLAALY
;
A
#
# COMPACT_ATOMS: atom_id res chain seq x y z
N MET A 1 7.48 -16.25 1.61
CA MET A 1 7.85 -15.74 2.96
C MET A 1 6.56 -15.58 3.76
N SER A 2 6.61 -15.77 5.07
CA SER A 2 5.45 -15.53 5.95
C SER A 2 5.73 -14.26 6.72
N ILE A 3 4.99 -13.19 6.45
CA ILE A 3 5.07 -11.95 7.22
C ILE A 3 4.19 -12.13 8.45
N GLU A 4 4.71 -11.73 9.60
CA GLU A 4 3.90 -11.64 10.81
C GLU A 4 3.21 -10.27 10.84
N TRP A 5 1.87 -10.30 10.92
CA TRP A 5 1.02 -9.11 10.86
C TRP A 5 0.44 -8.79 12.24
N LYS A 6 0.49 -7.53 12.65
CA LYS A 6 -0.09 -7.02 13.89
C LYS A 6 -1.37 -6.24 13.61
N TYR A 7 -2.33 -6.31 14.53
CA TYR A 7 -3.57 -5.52 14.50
C TYR A 7 -4.46 -5.75 13.26
N LYS A 8 -4.25 -6.87 12.56
CA LYS A 8 -4.94 -7.19 11.31
C LYS A 8 -6.46 -7.14 11.45
N ILE A 9 -7.12 -6.53 10.46
CA ILE A 9 -8.56 -6.62 10.23
C ILE A 9 -8.77 -7.39 8.93
N ASP A 10 -9.52 -8.48 8.96
CA ASP A 10 -9.76 -9.26 7.74
C ASP A 10 -10.50 -8.45 6.68
N LEU A 11 -10.10 -8.65 5.41
CA LEU A 11 -10.80 -8.09 4.27
C LEU A 11 -12.20 -8.71 4.17
N LYS A 12 -13.23 -7.86 4.19
CA LYS A 12 -14.64 -8.27 4.23
C LYS A 12 -15.18 -8.68 2.87
N ASP A 13 -14.81 -7.97 1.80
CA ASP A 13 -15.28 -8.25 0.44
C ASP A 13 -14.17 -8.06 -0.60
N LYS A 14 -13.80 -9.16 -1.28
CA LYS A 14 -12.80 -9.14 -2.36
C LYS A 14 -13.29 -8.41 -3.62
N LYS A 15 -14.60 -8.15 -3.76
CA LYS A 15 -15.13 -7.36 -4.88
C LYS A 15 -14.58 -5.94 -4.91
N VAL A 16 -14.10 -5.42 -3.78
CA VAL A 16 -13.48 -4.10 -3.70
C VAL A 16 -12.40 -3.89 -4.76
N PHE A 17 -11.59 -4.92 -5.06
CA PHE A 17 -10.54 -4.81 -6.07
C PHE A 17 -11.14 -4.50 -7.44
N SER A 18 -12.19 -5.22 -7.84
CA SER A 18 -12.87 -5.00 -9.12
C SER A 18 -13.59 -3.65 -9.19
N GLU A 19 -14.06 -3.14 -8.05
CA GLU A 19 -14.68 -1.82 -7.98
C GLU A 19 -13.64 -0.72 -8.19
N ILE A 20 -12.49 -0.80 -7.49
CA ILE A 20 -11.35 0.12 -7.66
C ILE A 20 -10.82 0.06 -9.10
N GLU A 21 -10.60 -1.15 -9.64
CA GLU A 21 -10.16 -1.37 -11.03
C GLU A 21 -11.10 -0.67 -12.03
N LYS A 22 -12.42 -0.83 -11.86
CA LYS A 22 -13.42 -0.22 -12.72
C LYS A 22 -13.49 1.31 -12.59
N GLU A 23 -13.46 1.81 -11.36
CA GLU A 23 -13.57 3.24 -11.06
C GLU A 23 -12.36 4.02 -11.56
N ARG A 24 -11.16 3.51 -11.26
CA ARG A 24 -9.89 4.14 -11.64
C ARG A 24 -9.48 3.80 -13.08
N LYS A 25 -10.08 2.77 -13.70
CA LYS A 25 -9.72 2.21 -15.02
C LYS A 25 -8.30 1.65 -15.03
N ILE A 26 -7.96 0.90 -13.99
CA ILE A 26 -6.65 0.28 -13.78
C ILE A 26 -6.80 -1.24 -13.66
N LYS A 27 -5.68 -1.96 -13.59
CA LYS A 27 -5.63 -3.37 -13.25
C LYS A 27 -4.72 -3.57 -12.05
N ILE A 28 -5.24 -4.14 -10.97
CA ILE A 28 -4.45 -4.38 -9.76
C ILE A 28 -3.72 -5.72 -9.95
N PRO A 29 -2.39 -5.76 -9.80
CA PRO A 29 -1.61 -7.01 -9.86
C PRO A 29 -2.03 -8.02 -8.80
N GLU A 30 -1.94 -9.32 -9.12
CA GLU A 30 -2.41 -10.40 -8.23
C GLU A 30 -1.53 -10.58 -6.98
N ASP A 31 -0.23 -10.32 -7.11
CA ASP A 31 0.72 -10.25 -5.99
C ASP A 31 0.31 -9.15 -5.00
N LEU A 32 0.00 -7.94 -5.49
CA LEU A 32 -0.49 -6.85 -4.65
C LEU A 32 -1.81 -7.20 -3.96
N LYS A 33 -2.79 -7.77 -4.69
CA LYS A 33 -4.07 -8.22 -4.09
C LYS A 33 -3.84 -9.22 -2.97
N LYS A 34 -2.92 -10.17 -3.17
CA LYS A 34 -2.61 -11.21 -2.19
C LYS A 34 -2.08 -10.59 -0.89
N ILE A 35 -1.15 -9.65 -0.99
CA ILE A 35 -0.59 -8.97 0.17
C ILE A 35 -1.64 -8.13 0.91
N ILE A 36 -2.49 -7.42 0.18
CA ILE A 36 -3.62 -6.69 0.77
C ILE A 36 -4.55 -7.65 1.52
N ILE A 37 -4.88 -8.81 0.93
CA ILE A 37 -5.73 -9.82 1.60
C ILE A 37 -5.05 -10.37 2.87
N GLU A 38 -3.74 -10.63 2.81
CA GLU A 38 -2.98 -11.19 3.93
C GLU A 38 -2.79 -10.20 5.08
N GLY A 39 -2.57 -8.92 4.76
CA GLY A 39 -2.20 -7.86 5.70
C GLY A 39 -3.19 -6.71 5.81
N ASN A 40 -4.46 -6.85 5.38
CA ASN A 40 -5.44 -5.76 5.40
C ASN A 40 -5.49 -5.03 6.77
N ALA A 41 -5.34 -3.70 6.73
CA ALA A 41 -5.27 -2.83 7.92
C ALA A 41 -4.16 -3.17 8.94
N ALA A 42 -3.18 -3.99 8.57
CA ALA A 42 -2.20 -4.55 9.50
C ALA A 42 -0.83 -3.88 9.39
N THR A 43 -0.12 -3.86 10.51
CA THR A 43 1.29 -3.44 10.58
C THR A 43 2.18 -4.68 10.44
N PRO A 44 3.16 -4.71 9.54
CA PRO A 44 4.12 -5.81 9.49
C PRO A 44 5.03 -5.77 10.73
N ASN A 45 5.44 -6.94 11.26
CA ASN A 45 6.28 -6.99 12.45
C ASN A 45 7.64 -6.31 12.22
N ASN A 46 8.24 -6.58 11.05
CA ASN A 46 9.34 -5.81 10.49
C ASN A 46 8.72 -4.69 9.67
N TYR A 47 8.97 -3.45 10.04
CA TYR A 47 8.25 -2.29 9.50
C TYR A 47 9.18 -1.23 8.92
N LYS A 48 10.48 -1.48 8.88
CA LYS A 48 11.46 -0.57 8.28
C LYS A 48 11.91 -1.09 6.94
N VAL A 49 12.11 -0.19 6.00
CA VAL A 49 12.61 -0.51 4.65
C VAL A 49 13.55 0.59 4.17
N MET A 50 14.64 0.19 3.53
CA MET A 50 15.54 1.13 2.86
C MET A 50 15.04 1.40 1.43
N MET A 51 14.64 2.63 1.14
CA MET A 51 14.31 3.09 -0.21
C MET A 51 15.41 4.02 -0.71
N GLY A 52 16.32 3.48 -1.53
CA GLY A 52 17.54 4.18 -1.89
C GLY A 52 18.45 4.35 -0.67
N SER A 53 18.78 5.59 -0.33
CA SER A 53 19.58 5.93 0.86
C SER A 53 18.74 6.22 2.12
N ASP A 54 17.41 6.26 2.01
CA ASP A 54 16.53 6.67 3.09
C ASP A 54 15.87 5.47 3.75
N GLU A 55 15.91 5.42 5.09
CA GLU A 55 15.08 4.49 5.88
C GLU A 55 13.65 5.05 5.97
N ARG A 56 12.67 4.23 5.60
CA ARG A 56 11.24 4.54 5.68
C ARG A 56 10.53 3.54 6.60
N VAL A 57 9.42 3.98 7.20
CA VAL A 57 8.62 3.19 8.13
C VAL A 57 7.27 2.88 7.50
N VAL A 58 6.95 1.59 7.38
CA VAL A 58 5.64 1.08 6.98
C VAL A 58 4.76 1.00 8.23
N GLY A 59 3.89 2.00 8.41
CA GLY A 59 2.96 2.05 9.53
C GLY A 59 1.89 0.97 9.43
N ALA A 60 1.23 0.86 8.28
CA ALA A 60 0.25 -0.18 8.01
C ALA A 60 0.05 -0.41 6.50
N ILE A 61 -0.47 -1.57 6.15
CA ILE A 61 -1.20 -1.78 4.89
C ILE A 61 -2.57 -1.14 5.06
N LEU A 62 -3.00 -0.35 4.07
CA LEU A 62 -4.29 0.33 4.09
C LEU A 62 -5.44 -0.68 4.18
N SER A 63 -6.53 -0.29 4.85
CA SER A 63 -7.76 -1.08 4.82
C SER A 63 -8.47 -0.91 3.48
N PHE A 64 -8.84 -2.03 2.87
CA PHE A 64 -9.66 -2.11 1.67
C PHE A 64 -11.13 -2.38 2.02
N ASN A 65 -11.53 -2.25 3.30
CA ASN A 65 -12.92 -2.28 3.71
C ASN A 65 -13.52 -0.87 3.65
N LYS A 66 -14.62 -0.70 2.89
CA LYS A 66 -15.30 0.62 2.71
C LYS A 66 -15.86 1.22 4.00
N ASP A 67 -16.26 0.37 4.94
CA ASP A 67 -16.97 0.78 6.15
C ASP A 67 -16.05 1.00 7.36
N ASP A 68 -14.74 0.78 7.19
CA ASP A 68 -13.78 0.97 8.29
C ASP A 68 -13.54 2.48 8.52
N LYS A 69 -13.65 2.91 9.78
CA LYS A 69 -13.53 4.34 10.17
C LYS A 69 -12.41 4.62 11.16
N ASP A 70 -11.92 3.57 11.83
CA ASP A 70 -10.93 3.66 12.90
C ASP A 70 -9.51 3.35 12.42
N VAL A 71 -9.34 3.12 11.12
CA VAL A 71 -8.06 2.79 10.46
C VAL A 71 -7.93 3.53 9.13
N ASP A 72 -6.70 3.70 8.66
CA ASP A 72 -6.42 4.30 7.37
C ASP A 72 -6.93 3.41 6.23
N THR A 73 -7.70 4.01 5.32
CA THR A 73 -8.32 3.28 4.20
C THR A 73 -7.72 3.66 2.87
N VAL A 74 -7.77 2.72 1.92
CA VAL A 74 -7.38 2.98 0.54
C VAL A 74 -8.25 4.06 -0.10
N PHE A 75 -9.52 4.20 0.29
CA PHE A 75 -10.42 5.17 -0.32
C PHE A 75 -9.99 6.60 -0.04
N THR A 76 -9.63 6.90 1.21
CA THR A 76 -9.06 8.21 1.58
C THR A 76 -7.75 8.46 0.82
N ALA A 77 -6.88 7.45 0.74
CA ALA A 77 -5.62 7.57 0.01
C ALA A 77 -5.84 7.82 -1.49
N LEU A 78 -6.86 7.21 -2.09
CA LEU A 78 -7.22 7.40 -3.50
C LEU A 78 -7.82 8.79 -3.78
N GLU A 79 -8.43 9.45 -2.80
CA GLU A 79 -8.88 10.85 -2.95
C GLU A 79 -7.69 11.83 -3.01
N VAL A 80 -6.61 11.50 -2.28
CA VAL A 80 -5.41 12.32 -2.17
C VAL A 80 -4.43 12.05 -3.32
N VAL A 81 -4.13 10.77 -3.59
CA VAL A 81 -3.25 10.34 -4.68
C VAL A 81 -4.06 10.29 -5.98
N THR A 82 -4.03 11.41 -6.70
CA THR A 82 -4.84 11.60 -7.91
C THR A 82 -4.23 10.95 -9.16
N ASP A 83 -2.92 10.67 -9.15
CA ASP A 83 -2.25 9.90 -10.20
C ASP A 83 -2.83 8.48 -10.26
N LYS A 84 -3.27 8.07 -11.45
CA LYS A 84 -3.92 6.78 -11.65
C LYS A 84 -2.93 5.64 -11.84
N ASP A 85 -1.69 5.96 -12.19
CA ASP A 85 -0.65 4.93 -12.30
C ASP A 85 -0.12 4.55 -10.91
N LEU A 86 -0.40 5.35 -9.88
CA LEU A 86 -0.04 5.06 -8.50
C LEU A 86 -1.23 4.50 -7.72
N LEU A 87 -1.09 3.26 -7.25
CA LEU A 87 -2.06 2.63 -6.36
C LEU A 87 -1.54 2.61 -4.92
N PRO A 88 -2.08 3.43 -4.00
CA PRO A 88 -1.72 3.38 -2.59
C PRO A 88 -2.09 2.03 -2.00
N PHE A 89 -1.15 1.43 -1.25
CA PHE A 89 -1.41 0.17 -0.54
C PHE A 89 -0.88 0.18 0.89
N GLY A 90 0.08 1.05 1.22
CA GLY A 90 0.59 1.23 2.57
C GLY A 90 0.64 2.69 2.96
N ILE A 91 0.80 2.94 4.26
CA ILE A 91 0.90 4.27 4.85
C ILE A 91 1.96 4.28 5.94
N ASP A 92 2.63 5.42 6.14
CA ASP A 92 3.46 5.68 7.31
C ASP A 92 2.69 6.43 8.42
N SER A 93 3.32 6.65 9.57
CA SER A 93 2.69 7.38 10.69
C SER A 93 2.50 8.88 10.45
N PHE A 94 3.01 9.41 9.34
CA PHE A 94 2.96 10.83 8.97
C PHE A 94 1.98 11.10 7.83
N GLY A 95 1.25 10.09 7.36
CA GLY A 95 0.26 10.22 6.28
C GLY A 95 0.84 10.13 4.87
N ASN A 96 2.11 9.75 4.73
CA ASN A 96 2.72 9.46 3.43
C ASN A 96 2.34 8.05 2.99
N TYR A 97 2.26 7.83 1.68
CA TYR A 97 1.78 6.57 1.13
C TYR A 97 2.89 5.76 0.48
N PHE A 98 2.86 4.45 0.70
CA PHE A 98 3.53 3.49 -0.18
C PHE A 98 2.54 3.15 -1.29
N CYS A 99 2.92 3.50 -2.51
CA CYS A 99 2.16 3.27 -3.72
C CYS A 99 2.85 2.20 -4.56
N TYR A 100 2.06 1.46 -5.33
CA TYR A 100 2.57 0.62 -6.40
C TYR A 100 2.34 1.36 -7.73
N ASP A 101 3.44 1.67 -8.41
CA ASP A 101 3.43 2.25 -9.76
C ASP A 101 3.12 1.13 -10.76
N LEU A 102 1.90 1.15 -11.29
CA LEU A 102 1.35 0.18 -12.23
C LEU A 102 2.04 0.22 -13.59
N SER A 103 2.66 1.35 -13.93
CA SER A 103 3.35 1.54 -15.21
C SER A 103 4.78 0.96 -15.18
N LYS A 104 5.44 1.09 -14.02
CA LYS A 104 6.82 0.62 -13.80
C LYS A 104 6.90 -0.72 -13.09
N GLU A 105 5.80 -1.16 -12.50
CA GLU A 105 5.70 -2.36 -11.66
C GLU A 105 6.60 -2.28 -10.41
N LYS A 106 6.69 -1.09 -9.80
CA LYS A 106 7.59 -0.80 -8.68
C LYS A 106 6.89 -0.11 -7.51
N VAL A 107 7.40 -0.33 -6.30
CA VAL A 107 6.98 0.40 -5.10
C VAL A 107 7.60 1.79 -5.09
N VAL A 108 6.78 2.78 -4.74
CA VAL A 108 7.09 4.20 -4.69
C VAL A 108 6.62 4.75 -3.35
N PHE A 109 7.41 5.64 -2.76
CA PHE A 109 6.99 6.40 -1.59
C PHE A 109 6.47 7.76 -2.06
N TRP A 110 5.21 8.06 -1.78
CA TRP A 110 4.55 9.30 -2.13
C TRP A 110 4.43 10.18 -0.89
N ASP A 111 5.04 11.35 -0.95
CA ASP A 111 5.09 12.32 0.14
C ASP A 111 3.88 13.25 0.09
N HIS A 112 3.10 13.28 1.18
CA HIS A 112 1.82 13.99 1.18
C HIS A 112 1.95 15.50 1.28
N GLU A 113 3.05 16.01 1.84
CA GLU A 113 3.26 17.44 2.04
C GLU A 113 3.69 18.10 0.72
N THR A 114 4.53 17.40 -0.03
CA THR A 114 5.14 17.91 -1.27
C THR A 114 4.45 17.41 -2.54
N GLY A 115 3.74 16.27 -2.47
CA GLY A 115 3.20 15.56 -3.63
C GLY A 115 4.27 14.85 -4.46
N GLU A 116 5.51 14.80 -3.99
CA GLU A 116 6.62 14.16 -4.70
C GLU A 116 6.63 12.64 -4.51
N SER A 117 7.20 11.94 -5.50
CA SER A 117 7.30 10.48 -5.53
C SER A 117 8.76 10.05 -5.56
N TYR A 118 9.12 9.19 -4.61
CA TYR A 118 10.45 8.63 -4.44
C TYR A 118 10.44 7.16 -4.85
N HIS A 119 11.05 6.85 -5.99
CA HIS A 119 11.02 5.52 -6.58
C HIS A 119 12.01 4.57 -5.88
N SER A 120 11.61 3.31 -5.74
CA SER A 120 12.50 2.21 -5.41
C SER A 120 12.65 1.23 -6.58
N GLU A 121 13.60 0.32 -6.47
CA GLU A 121 13.78 -0.79 -7.42
C GLU A 121 12.95 -2.04 -7.06
N TYR A 122 12.17 -1.98 -5.97
CA TYR A 122 11.42 -3.12 -5.47
C TYR A 122 10.11 -3.33 -6.22
N GLY A 123 9.82 -4.55 -6.64
CA GLY A 123 8.43 -5.00 -6.80
C GLY A 123 7.81 -5.30 -5.43
N ILE A 124 6.58 -5.83 -5.42
CA ILE A 124 5.86 -6.10 -4.16
C ILE A 124 6.59 -7.13 -3.30
N ASP A 125 6.99 -8.25 -3.88
CA ASP A 125 7.65 -9.32 -3.13
C ASP A 125 9.02 -8.89 -2.60
N GLU A 126 9.82 -8.15 -3.40
CA GLU A 126 11.10 -7.64 -2.93
C GLU A 126 10.95 -6.59 -1.83
N PHE A 127 9.93 -5.72 -1.95
CA PHE A 127 9.65 -4.70 -0.94
C PHE A 127 9.38 -5.32 0.43
N LEU A 128 8.56 -6.37 0.45
CA LEU A 128 8.23 -7.08 1.68
C LEU A 128 9.42 -7.89 2.23
N ALA A 129 10.25 -8.44 1.34
CA ALA A 129 11.47 -9.14 1.74
C ALA A 129 12.53 -8.19 2.32
N ALA A 130 12.50 -6.92 1.92
CA ALA A 130 13.40 -5.88 2.39
C ALA A 130 13.01 -5.30 3.77
N LEU A 131 11.87 -5.72 4.33
CA LEU A 131 11.43 -5.27 5.65
C LEU A 131 12.28 -5.88 6.77
N TYR A 132 12.78 -5.04 7.67
CA TYR A 132 13.53 -5.44 8.88
C TYR A 132 13.04 -4.75 10.16
#